data_AF-A0A7C3T3G9-F1
#
_entry.id   AF-A0A7C3T3G9-F1
#
_cell.length_a   1.000
_cell.length_b   1.000
_cell.length_c   1.000
_cell.angle_alpha   90.00
_cell.angle_beta   90.00
_cell.angle_gamma   90.00
#
_symmetry.space_group_name_H-M   'P 1'
#
loop_
_entity.id
_entity.type
_entity.pdbx_description
1 polymer ?
#
loop_
_entity_poly.entity_id
_entity_poly.type
_entity_poly.pdbx_seq_one_letter_code
_entity_poly.pdbx_strand_id
1 'polypeptide(L)'
;MVVGVPREVVDKEYRVALTPQGAHELVMEGHRVLVERGAGEGSSISDEDFRKAGAEVVSGPEDVFGEAELILKVKEPQPSEYGYLREGHILFAYLHLAAHRELTEELVRRKVIGVAYETVQRGDGSLPLLAPMSEVAGRMAPQVGAHYLEKM
;
A
#
# COMPACT_ATOMS: atom_id res chain seq x y z
N MET A 1 -15.68 -9.55 -0.96
CA MET A 1 -15.02 -9.12 0.28
C MET A 1 -14.91 -7.61 0.33
N VAL A 2 -14.50 -7.06 1.46
CA VAL A 2 -14.18 -5.63 1.62
C VAL A 2 -12.67 -5.42 1.48
N VAL A 3 -12.27 -4.63 0.48
CA VAL A 3 -10.89 -4.23 0.22
C VAL A 3 -10.69 -2.79 0.69
N GLY A 4 -9.76 -2.55 1.59
CA GLY A 4 -9.44 -1.24 2.14
C GLY A 4 -8.11 -0.69 1.63
N VAL A 5 -8.08 0.59 1.30
CA VAL A 5 -6.90 1.34 0.84
C VAL A 5 -6.74 2.59 1.71
N PRO A 6 -6.01 2.50 2.83
CA PRO A 6 -5.73 3.67 3.66
C PRO A 6 -4.70 4.58 2.97
N ARG A 7 -4.62 5.83 3.40
CA ARG A 7 -3.59 6.76 2.96
C ARG A 7 -2.24 6.35 3.55
N GLU A 8 -1.17 6.52 2.79
CA GLU A 8 0.17 6.28 3.31
C GLU A 8 0.59 7.38 4.30
N VAL A 9 1.23 6.97 5.39
CA VAL A 9 1.65 7.86 6.48
C VAL A 9 3.16 7.97 6.64
N VAL A 10 3.93 7.19 5.89
CA VAL A 10 5.39 7.28 5.85
C VAL A 10 5.80 8.62 5.24
N ASP A 11 6.79 9.28 5.83
CA ASP A 11 7.29 10.56 5.32
C ASP A 11 7.70 10.44 3.84
N LYS A 12 7.24 11.38 3.02
CA LYS A 12 7.49 11.44 1.57
C LYS A 12 7.05 10.20 0.78
N GLU A 13 6.09 9.44 1.30
CA GLU A 13 5.37 8.45 0.51
C GLU A 13 4.16 9.11 -0.17
N TYR A 14 4.20 9.18 -1.49
CA TYR A 14 3.15 9.82 -2.30
C TYR A 14 2.34 8.81 -3.11
N ARG A 15 2.73 7.54 -3.09
CA ARG A 15 2.05 6.47 -3.83
C ARG A 15 0.79 6.03 -3.09
N VAL A 16 -0.14 5.45 -3.85
CA VAL A 16 -1.32 4.75 -3.34
C VAL A 16 -1.33 3.31 -3.86
N ALA A 17 -1.79 2.37 -3.04
CA ALA A 17 -1.70 0.93 -3.35
C ALA A 17 -2.65 0.46 -4.45
N LEU A 18 -3.66 1.27 -4.79
CA LEU A 18 -4.70 0.93 -5.77
C LEU A 18 -4.97 2.13 -6.66
N THR A 19 -5.11 1.89 -7.97
CA THR A 19 -5.53 2.91 -8.94
C THR A 19 -7.05 2.82 -9.17
N PRO A 20 -7.70 3.86 -9.74
CA PRO A 20 -9.11 3.79 -10.09
C PRO A 20 -9.44 2.60 -11.01
N GLN A 21 -8.55 2.23 -11.92
CA GLN A 21 -8.74 1.05 -12.77
C GLN A 21 -8.76 -0.25 -11.96
N GLY A 22 -7.84 -0.41 -11.00
CA GLY A 22 -7.83 -1.58 -10.11
C GLY A 22 -9.05 -1.61 -9.20
N ALA A 23 -9.49 -0.45 -8.70
CA ALA A 23 -10.72 -0.33 -7.91
C ALA A 23 -11.94 -0.75 -8.73
N HIS A 24 -12.04 -0.29 -9.98
CA HIS A 24 -13.13 -0.65 -10.88
C HIS A 24 -13.22 -2.16 -11.10
N GLU A 25 -12.08 -2.82 -11.35
CA GLU A 25 -12.05 -4.28 -11.54
C GLU A 25 -12.54 -5.03 -10.30
N LEU A 26 -12.07 -4.64 -9.11
CA LEU A 26 -12.51 -5.26 -7.84
C LEU A 26 -14.03 -5.06 -7.61
N VAL A 27 -14.55 -3.87 -7.91
CA VAL A 27 -15.98 -3.57 -7.81
C VAL A 27 -16.79 -4.40 -8.80
N MET A 28 -16.31 -4.55 -10.04
CA MET A 28 -16.95 -5.37 -11.08
C MET A 28 -17.02 -6.85 -10.68
N GLU A 29 -16.00 -7.36 -9.99
CA GLU A 29 -15.99 -8.71 -9.40
C GLU A 29 -16.82 -8.83 -8.10
N GLY A 30 -17.58 -7.79 -7.74
CA GLY A 30 -18.52 -7.80 -6.62
C GLY A 30 -17.87 -7.57 -5.25
N HIS A 31 -16.67 -7.01 -5.20
CA HIS A 31 -16.04 -6.57 -3.95
C HIS A 31 -16.43 -5.14 -3.59
N ARG A 32 -16.49 -4.83 -2.30
CA ARG A 32 -16.58 -3.44 -1.83
C ARG A 32 -15.17 -2.89 -1.70
N VAL A 33 -14.92 -1.70 -2.25
CA VAL A 33 -13.60 -1.04 -2.18
C VAL A 33 -13.74 0.23 -1.37
N LEU A 34 -13.07 0.29 -0.22
CA LEU A 34 -13.00 1.45 0.66
C LEU A 34 -11.66 2.16 0.44
N VAL A 35 -11.69 3.46 0.19
CA VAL A 35 -10.49 4.28 0.01
C VAL A 35 -10.53 5.44 1.00
N GLU A 36 -9.47 5.63 1.78
CA GLU A 36 -9.38 6.81 2.65
C GLU A 36 -9.36 8.09 1.81
N ARG A 37 -10.12 9.10 2.23
CA ARG A 37 -10.10 10.44 1.64
C ARG A 37 -8.66 10.95 1.47
N GLY A 38 -8.33 11.36 0.25
CA GLY A 38 -7.02 11.92 -0.08
C GLY A 38 -5.91 10.87 -0.23
N ALA A 39 -6.20 9.56 -0.15
CA ALA A 39 -5.18 8.51 -0.28
C ALA A 39 -4.43 8.59 -1.62
N GLY A 40 -5.11 8.98 -2.70
CA GLY A 40 -4.53 9.08 -4.05
C GLY A 40 -3.90 10.42 -4.43
N GLU A 41 -4.04 11.46 -3.60
CA GLU A 41 -3.67 12.84 -4.00
C GLU A 41 -2.19 12.97 -4.36
N GLY A 42 -1.30 12.32 -3.61
CA GLY A 42 0.14 12.30 -3.91
C GLY A 42 0.49 11.65 -5.26
N SER A 43 -0.40 10.80 -5.78
CA SER A 43 -0.30 10.14 -7.08
C SER A 43 -1.11 10.83 -8.17
N SER A 44 -1.58 12.06 -7.92
CA SER A 44 -2.47 12.81 -8.83
C SER A 44 -3.77 12.08 -9.16
N ILE A 45 -4.29 11.29 -8.21
CA ILE A 45 -5.57 10.59 -8.31
C ILE A 45 -6.52 11.22 -7.31
N SER A 46 -7.60 11.84 -7.79
CA SER A 46 -8.57 12.49 -6.92
C SER A 46 -9.51 11.46 -6.28
N ASP A 47 -10.11 11.82 -5.13
CA ASP A 47 -11.22 11.06 -4.55
C ASP A 47 -12.34 10.81 -5.58
N GLU A 48 -12.60 11.77 -6.45
CA GLU A 48 -13.66 11.67 -7.46
C GLU A 48 -13.36 10.59 -8.50
N ASP A 49 -12.08 10.39 -8.84
CA ASP A 49 -11.67 9.31 -9.74
C ASP A 49 -11.95 7.94 -9.12
N PHE A 50 -11.71 7.78 -7.81
CA PHE A 50 -12.09 6.57 -7.08
C PHE A 50 -13.62 6.38 -7.01
N ARG A 51 -14.39 7.44 -6.72
CA ARG A 51 -15.86 7.37 -6.72
C ARG A 51 -16.42 6.96 -8.08
N LYS A 52 -15.91 7.53 -9.16
CA LYS A 52 -16.28 7.17 -10.54
C LYS A 52 -15.94 5.73 -10.89
N ALA A 53 -14.87 5.19 -10.30
CA ALA A 53 -14.51 3.77 -10.43
C ALA A 53 -15.43 2.84 -9.61
N GLY A 54 -16.29 3.38 -8.75
CA GLY A 54 -17.22 2.61 -7.90
C GLY A 54 -16.70 2.35 -6.48
N ALA A 55 -15.55 2.92 -6.10
CA ALA A 55 -15.06 2.82 -4.73
C ALA A 55 -15.79 3.78 -3.78
N GLU A 56 -15.92 3.38 -2.52
CA GLU A 56 -16.46 4.17 -1.43
C GLU A 56 -15.31 4.98 -0.79
N VAL A 57 -15.33 6.30 -0.92
CA VAL A 57 -14.35 7.17 -0.27
C VAL A 57 -14.80 7.49 1.16
N VAL A 58 -14.05 7.01 2.14
CA VAL A 58 -14.35 7.12 3.59
C VAL A 58 -13.49 8.18 4.28
N SER A 59 -13.84 8.58 5.50
CA SER A 59 -13.32 9.82 6.09
C SER A 59 -11.92 9.69 6.69
N GLY A 60 -11.57 8.50 7.19
CA GLY A 60 -10.31 8.27 7.87
C GLY A 60 -9.89 6.81 7.90
N PRO A 61 -8.70 6.52 8.46
CA PRO A 61 -8.19 5.17 8.57
C PRO A 61 -9.12 4.27 9.41
N GLU A 62 -9.77 4.81 10.44
CA GLU A 62 -10.68 4.04 11.30
C GLU A 62 -11.79 3.35 10.50
N ASP A 63 -12.36 4.05 9.51
CA ASP A 63 -13.41 3.51 8.64
C ASP A 63 -12.84 2.39 7.73
N VAL A 64 -11.66 2.60 7.15
CA VAL A 64 -11.00 1.62 6.27
C VAL A 64 -10.66 0.34 7.03
N PHE A 65 -9.89 0.46 8.11
CA PHE A 65 -9.45 -0.69 8.90
C PHE A 65 -10.61 -1.31 9.70
N GLY A 66 -11.68 -0.55 9.98
CA GLY A 66 -12.87 -1.01 10.70
C GLY A 66 -13.75 -1.95 9.87
N GLU A 67 -13.74 -1.83 8.53
CA GLU A 67 -14.58 -2.67 7.66
C GLU A 67 -13.77 -3.61 6.76
N ALA A 68 -12.52 -3.28 6.42
CA ALA A 68 -11.74 -4.07 5.47
C ALA A 68 -11.41 -5.49 5.98
N GLU A 69 -11.41 -6.44 5.05
CA GLU A 69 -10.87 -7.80 5.24
C GLU A 69 -9.46 -7.86 4.66
N LEU A 70 -9.27 -7.28 3.47
CA LEU A 70 -7.99 -7.12 2.78
C LEU A 70 -7.57 -5.65 2.83
N ILE A 71 -6.39 -5.36 3.34
CA ILE A 71 -5.77 -4.04 3.34
C ILE A 71 -4.66 -4.01 2.31
N LEU A 72 -4.80 -3.14 1.32
CA LEU A 72 -3.77 -2.86 0.33
C LEU A 72 -3.02 -1.60 0.73
N LYS A 73 -1.72 -1.74 0.97
CA LYS A 73 -0.80 -0.62 1.24
C LYS A 73 0.41 -0.69 0.32
N VAL A 74 1.12 0.42 0.21
CA VAL A 74 2.43 0.50 -0.42
C VAL A 74 3.49 0.14 0.61
N LYS A 75 3.49 0.81 1.77
CA LYS A 75 4.50 0.67 2.81
C LYS A 75 4.00 -0.14 3.99
N GLU A 76 4.95 -0.58 4.81
CA GLU A 76 4.67 -1.28 6.04
C GLU A 76 3.90 -0.40 7.03
N PRO A 77 2.99 -0.98 7.84
CA PRO A 77 2.31 -0.24 8.89
C PRO A 77 3.31 0.46 9.82
N GLN A 78 3.03 1.71 10.14
CA GLN A 78 3.79 2.49 11.12
C GLN A 78 3.20 2.31 12.53
N PRO A 79 3.93 2.64 13.61
CA PRO A 79 3.42 2.51 14.99
C PRO A 79 2.08 3.18 15.24
N SER A 80 1.79 4.30 14.55
CA SER A 80 0.50 5.00 14.61
C SER A 80 -0.67 4.20 14.02
N GLU A 81 -0.40 3.24 13.15
CA GLU A 81 -1.41 2.40 12.49
C GLU A 81 -1.62 1.06 13.20
N TYR A 82 -0.71 0.66 14.11
CA TYR A 82 -0.79 -0.64 14.79
C TYR A 82 -2.12 -0.83 15.49
N GLY A 83 -2.66 0.22 16.12
CA GLY A 83 -3.95 0.20 16.81
C GLY A 83 -5.12 -0.28 15.95
N TYR A 84 -5.07 -0.05 14.64
CA TYR A 84 -6.13 -0.40 13.69
C TYR A 84 -6.05 -1.85 13.18
N LEU A 85 -4.91 -2.50 13.34
CA LEU A 85 -4.73 -3.89 12.90
C LEU A 85 -5.51 -4.84 13.82
N ARG A 86 -6.17 -5.84 13.24
CA ARG A 86 -6.96 -6.84 13.96
C ARG A 86 -6.72 -8.25 13.42
N GLU A 87 -7.08 -9.24 14.24
CA GLU A 87 -7.02 -10.65 13.87
C GLU A 87 -7.86 -10.90 12.60
N GLY A 88 -7.29 -11.65 11.66
CA GLY A 88 -7.94 -11.97 10.38
C GLY A 88 -7.74 -10.95 9.26
N HIS A 89 -7.18 -9.76 9.53
CA HIS A 89 -6.77 -8.86 8.44
C HIS A 89 -5.76 -9.55 7.53
N ILE A 90 -6.00 -9.47 6.22
CA ILE A 90 -5.00 -9.76 5.21
C ILE A 90 -4.33 -8.43 4.87
N LEU A 91 -3.05 -8.30 5.20
CA LEU A 91 -2.26 -7.12 4.88
C LEU A 91 -1.36 -7.46 3.68
N PHE A 92 -1.57 -6.77 2.56
CA PHE A 92 -0.75 -6.93 1.36
C PHE A 92 -0.03 -5.62 1.06
N ALA A 93 1.30 -5.60 1.30
CA ALA A 93 2.14 -4.40 1.26
C ALA A 93 3.63 -4.77 1.13
N TYR A 94 4.53 -3.79 0.94
CA TYR A 94 5.94 -4.01 1.28
C TYR A 94 6.09 -4.05 2.80
N LEU A 95 6.71 -5.10 3.36
CA LEU A 95 6.78 -5.27 4.82
C LEU A 95 8.20 -5.19 5.37
N HIS A 96 9.19 -5.68 4.62
CA HIS A 96 10.60 -5.71 5.00
C HIS A 96 10.86 -6.26 6.42
N LEU A 97 10.09 -7.29 6.81
CA LEU A 97 10.01 -7.77 8.20
C LEU A 97 11.36 -8.13 8.82
N ALA A 98 12.31 -8.65 8.02
CA ALA A 98 13.66 -8.97 8.47
C ALA A 98 14.43 -7.76 9.05
N ALA A 99 14.07 -6.54 8.65
CA ALA A 99 14.66 -5.29 9.15
C ALA A 99 13.83 -4.64 10.28
N HIS A 100 12.59 -5.09 10.53
CA HIS A 100 11.65 -4.44 11.45
C HIS A 100 11.08 -5.45 12.46
N ARG A 101 11.84 -5.68 13.53
CA ARG A 101 11.44 -6.62 14.61
C ARG A 101 10.14 -6.22 15.29
N GLU A 102 9.97 -4.95 15.65
CA GLU A 102 8.77 -4.47 16.33
C GLU A 102 7.50 -4.70 15.51
N LEU A 103 7.52 -4.33 14.21
CA LEU A 103 6.43 -4.61 13.29
C LEU A 103 6.16 -6.11 13.19
N THR A 104 7.20 -6.93 13.09
CA THR A 104 7.06 -8.39 13.02
C THR A 104 6.34 -8.93 14.26
N GLU A 105 6.75 -8.50 15.45
CA GLU A 105 6.12 -8.87 16.72
C GLU A 105 4.66 -8.35 16.81
N GLU A 106 4.38 -7.17 16.25
CA GLU A 106 3.03 -6.60 16.18
C GLU A 106 2.10 -7.45 15.31
N LEU A 107 2.52 -7.78 14.09
CA LEU A 107 1.72 -8.57 13.14
C LEU A 107 1.44 -9.98 13.71
N VAL A 108 2.45 -10.60 14.34
CA VAL A 108 2.30 -11.88 15.02
C VAL A 108 1.33 -11.78 16.20
N ARG A 109 1.51 -10.79 17.08
CA ARG A 109 0.65 -10.60 18.26
C ARG A 109 -0.81 -10.41 17.88
N ARG A 110 -1.06 -9.67 16.80
CA ARG A 110 -2.40 -9.40 16.29
C ARG A 110 -2.94 -10.47 15.35
N LYS A 111 -2.12 -11.47 15.00
CA LYS A 111 -2.46 -12.54 14.05
C LYS A 111 -2.95 -12.00 12.70
N VAL A 112 -2.25 -10.98 12.20
CA VAL A 112 -2.46 -10.45 10.86
C VAL A 112 -1.85 -11.43 9.85
N ILE A 113 -2.57 -11.69 8.77
CA ILE A 113 -2.07 -12.45 7.63
C ILE A 113 -1.26 -11.48 6.75
N GLY A 114 0.04 -11.37 7.00
CA GLY A 114 0.94 -10.53 6.23
C GLY A 114 1.43 -11.21 4.95
N VAL A 115 1.12 -10.63 3.79
CA VAL A 115 1.70 -11.00 2.50
C VAL A 115 2.62 -9.86 2.06
N ALA A 116 3.91 -10.14 1.93
CA ALA A 116 4.90 -9.11 1.60
C ALA A 116 5.16 -9.07 0.09
N TYR A 117 5.02 -7.92 -0.55
CA TYR A 117 5.24 -7.77 -1.99
C TYR A 117 6.64 -8.25 -2.41
N GLU A 118 7.67 -7.89 -1.64
CA GLU A 118 9.06 -8.20 -1.94
C GLU A 118 9.43 -9.67 -1.80
N THR A 119 8.53 -10.52 -1.29
CA THR A 119 8.75 -11.96 -1.14
C THR A 119 7.84 -12.81 -2.01
N VAL A 120 6.88 -12.21 -2.72
CA VAL A 120 6.12 -12.92 -3.76
C VAL A 120 7.09 -13.29 -4.88
N GLN A 121 7.31 -14.60 -5.04
CA GLN A 121 8.33 -15.15 -5.93
C GLN A 121 7.71 -16.17 -6.89
N ARG A 122 8.10 -16.13 -8.16
CA ARG A 122 7.72 -17.13 -9.18
C ARG A 122 8.63 -18.37 -9.07
N GLY A 123 8.24 -19.45 -9.73
CA GLY A 123 9.02 -20.71 -9.75
C GLY A 123 10.43 -20.58 -10.35
N ASP A 124 10.68 -19.53 -11.15
CA ASP A 124 12.00 -19.20 -11.71
C ASP A 124 12.88 -18.36 -10.77
N GLY A 125 12.37 -18.02 -9.58
CA GLY A 125 13.06 -17.20 -8.59
C GLY A 125 12.88 -15.68 -8.76
N SER A 126 12.16 -15.23 -9.79
CA SER A 126 11.91 -13.79 -10.00
C SER A 126 10.92 -13.21 -8.99
N LEU A 127 11.10 -11.92 -8.65
CA LEU A 127 10.27 -11.16 -7.71
C LEU A 127 9.42 -10.14 -8.48
N PRO A 128 8.27 -10.54 -9.06
CA PRO A 128 7.51 -9.72 -10.02
C PRO A 128 6.96 -8.43 -9.41
N LEU A 129 6.71 -8.39 -8.10
CA LEU A 129 6.18 -7.20 -7.45
C LEU A 129 7.27 -6.21 -7.04
N LEU A 130 8.51 -6.71 -6.80
CA LEU A 130 9.68 -5.88 -6.51
C LEU A 130 10.29 -5.27 -7.78
N ALA A 131 10.31 -6.02 -8.88
CA ALA A 131 11.00 -5.64 -10.11
C ALA A 131 10.63 -4.22 -10.63
N PRO A 132 9.35 -3.79 -10.69
CA PRO A 132 9.02 -2.45 -11.15
C PRO A 132 9.64 -1.33 -10.29
N MET A 133 9.75 -1.56 -8.98
CA MET A 133 10.37 -0.57 -8.08
C MET A 133 11.88 -0.54 -8.24
N SER A 134 12.52 -1.68 -8.52
CA SER A 134 13.94 -1.73 -8.87
C SER A 134 14.23 -0.98 -10.17
N GLU A 135 13.36 -1.08 -11.18
CA GLU A 135 13.49 -0.33 -12.44
C GLU A 135 13.40 1.19 -12.23
N VAL A 136 12.42 1.65 -11.44
CA VAL A 136 12.28 3.07 -11.10
C VAL A 136 13.52 3.56 -10.35
N ALA A 137 13.97 2.84 -9.32
CA ALA A 137 15.16 3.20 -8.56
C ALA A 137 16.42 3.26 -9.44
N GLY A 138 16.60 2.28 -10.33
CA GLY A 138 17.72 2.24 -11.27
C GLY A 138 17.76 3.41 -12.25
N ARG A 139 16.60 3.90 -12.70
CA ARG A 139 16.50 5.10 -13.56
C ARG A 139 16.67 6.40 -12.80
N MET A 140 16.21 6.46 -11.54
CA MET A 140 16.34 7.65 -10.70
C MET A 140 17.76 7.85 -10.16
N ALA A 141 18.48 6.77 -9.85
CA ALA A 141 19.84 6.84 -9.30
C ALA A 141 20.81 7.75 -10.09
N PRO A 142 20.96 7.63 -11.43
CA PRO A 142 21.83 8.54 -12.19
C PRO A 142 21.30 9.98 -12.23
N GLN A 143 19.98 10.21 -12.20
CA GLN A 143 19.42 11.57 -12.19
C GLN A 143 19.73 12.27 -10.87
N VAL A 144 19.52 11.59 -9.75
CA VAL A 144 19.85 12.10 -8.42
C VAL A 144 21.36 12.31 -8.30
N GLY A 145 22.17 11.36 -8.79
CA GLY A 145 23.62 11.49 -8.83
C GLY A 145 24.10 12.70 -9.64
N ALA A 146 23.48 12.96 -10.80
CA ALA A 146 23.79 14.11 -11.62
C ALA A 146 23.49 15.44 -10.89
N HIS A 147 22.32 15.53 -10.24
CA HIS A 147 21.96 16.71 -9.44
C HIS A 147 22.99 17.00 -8.34
N TYR A 148 23.47 15.98 -7.62
CA TYR A 148 24.49 16.16 -6.59
C TYR A 148 25.91 16.47 -7.12
N LEU A 149 26.15 16.32 -8.43
CA LEU A 149 27.40 16.74 -9.07
C LEU A 149 27.34 18.18 -9.60
N GLU A 150 26.16 18.81 -9.62
CA GLU A 150 26.02 20.22 -10.00
C GLU A 150 26.77 21.10 -8.99
N LYS A 151 27.43 22.12 -9.50
CA LYS A 151 28.04 23.14 -8.64
C LYS A 151 26.91 24.05 -8.15
N MET A 152 26.72 24.13 -6.83
CA MET A 152 25.82 25.09 -6.20
C MET A 152 26.23 26.53 -6.49
#